data_AF-A0A9E2NL35-F1
#
_entry.id   AF-A0A9E2NL35-F1
#
_cell.length_a   1.000
_cell.length_b   1.000
_cell.length_c   1.000
_cell.angle_alpha   90.00
_cell.angle_beta   90.00
_cell.angle_gamma   90.00
#
_symmetry.space_group_name_H-M   'P 1'
#
loop_
_entity.id
_entity.type
_entity.pdbx_description
1 polymer ?
#
loop_
_entity_poly.entity_id
_entity_poly.type
_entity_poly.pdbx_seq_one_letter_code
_entity_poly.pdbx_strand_id
1 'polypeptide(L)'
;MNHKHSSHNKPYSTVSVIKFILPSLLGIFLFMLPIHYEGSITIPIAILSSTLQELLADQMLCILFITVTISTFGALCTKLFKPRFVLNNKFLLALFNPSWIWLILRILAFVFITIIVLVEKGLIVSSNLLPIVEMISSPDTGGLVLSDLLPVLFSIFLFAGLFLPLL
;
A
#
# COMPACT_ATOMS: atom_id res chain seq x y z
N MET A 1 -35.82 -11.64 -46.26
CA MET A 1 -36.12 -10.51 -45.34
C MET A 1 -34.78 -10.04 -44.76
N ASN A 2 -34.36 -8.83 -45.13
CA ASN A 2 -33.04 -8.27 -44.86
C ASN A 2 -33.04 -7.54 -43.50
N HIS A 3 -32.38 -8.09 -42.48
CA HIS A 3 -32.12 -7.36 -41.23
C HIS A 3 -30.89 -6.46 -41.41
N LYS A 4 -31.14 -5.16 -41.63
CA LYS A 4 -30.12 -4.11 -41.61
C LYS A 4 -29.57 -3.96 -40.19
N HIS A 5 -28.32 -4.34 -39.98
CA HIS A 5 -27.52 -3.86 -38.85
C HIS A 5 -27.20 -2.37 -39.06
N SER A 6 -27.87 -1.48 -38.33
CA SER A 6 -27.50 -0.07 -38.26
C SER A 6 -26.49 0.13 -37.12
N SER A 7 -25.20 0.16 -37.45
CA SER A 7 -24.14 0.58 -36.53
C SER A 7 -24.22 2.09 -36.29
N HIS A 8 -24.63 2.50 -35.09
CA HIS A 8 -24.52 3.90 -34.65
C HIS A 8 -23.09 4.20 -34.20
N ASN A 9 -22.25 4.69 -35.10
CA ASN A 9 -20.98 5.32 -34.76
C ASN A 9 -21.25 6.74 -34.23
N LYS A 10 -21.34 6.89 -32.91
CA LYS A 10 -21.34 8.23 -32.30
C LYS A 10 -19.95 8.86 -32.51
N PRO A 11 -19.83 10.09 -33.06
CA PRO A 11 -18.53 10.76 -33.16
C PRO A 11 -17.96 10.97 -31.75
N TYR A 12 -16.71 10.57 -31.55
CA TYR A 12 -16.01 10.82 -30.29
C TYR A 12 -15.93 12.32 -30.06
N SER A 13 -16.48 12.80 -28.94
CA SER A 13 -16.32 14.19 -28.54
C SER A 13 -14.84 14.45 -28.22
N THR A 14 -14.28 15.53 -28.76
CA THR A 14 -12.90 15.98 -28.49
C THR A 14 -12.62 16.08 -26.99
N VAL A 15 -13.65 16.42 -26.20
CA VAL A 15 -13.59 16.46 -24.73
C VAL A 15 -13.33 15.08 -24.12
N SER A 16 -13.93 14.01 -24.66
CA SER A 16 -13.71 12.64 -24.20
C SER A 16 -12.29 12.16 -24.51
N VAL A 17 -11.74 12.56 -25.64
CA VAL A 17 -10.36 12.24 -26.04
C VAL A 17 -9.36 12.93 -25.12
N ILE A 18 -9.54 14.22 -24.84
CA ILE A 18 -8.66 14.98 -23.94
C ILE A 18 -8.71 14.43 -22.50
N LYS A 19 -9.90 14.05 -22.00
CA LYS A 19 -10.08 13.43 -20.69
C LYS A 19 -9.42 12.06 -20.54
N PHE A 20 -9.08 11.41 -21.65
CA PHE A 20 -8.34 10.15 -21.65
C PHE A 20 -6.83 10.39 -21.80
N ILE A 21 -6.43 11.21 -22.77
CA ILE A 21 -5.00 11.42 -23.10
C ILE A 21 -4.24 12.12 -21.97
N LEU A 22 -4.82 13.16 -21.35
CA LEU A 22 -4.13 13.91 -20.31
C LEU A 22 -3.76 13.07 -19.09
N PRO A 23 -4.69 12.34 -18.44
CA PRO A 23 -4.32 11.50 -17.31
C PRO A 23 -3.34 10.40 -17.73
N SER A 24 -3.55 9.73 -18.88
CA SER A 24 -2.65 8.65 -19.32
C SER A 24 -1.23 9.13 -19.60
N LEU A 25 -1.07 10.32 -20.21
CA LEU A 25 0.26 10.90 -20.44
C LEU A 25 0.96 11.23 -19.12
N LEU A 26 0.21 11.75 -18.14
CA LEU A 26 0.74 12.02 -16.81
C LEU A 26 1.12 10.71 -16.08
N GLY A 27 0.32 9.66 -16.23
CA GLY A 27 0.66 8.32 -15.73
C GLY A 27 1.95 7.80 -16.36
N ILE A 28 2.07 7.82 -17.70
CA ILE A 28 3.29 7.39 -18.40
C ILE A 28 4.51 8.21 -17.94
N PHE A 29 4.36 9.52 -17.78
CA PHE A 29 5.43 10.37 -17.27
C PHE A 29 5.85 9.95 -15.85
N LEU A 30 4.89 9.76 -14.95
CA LEU A 30 5.18 9.41 -13.56
C LEU A 30 5.75 8.00 -13.39
N PHE A 31 5.38 7.02 -14.21
CA PHE A 31 5.70 5.60 -13.99
C PHE A 31 6.67 4.98 -15.00
N MET A 32 6.87 5.57 -16.18
CA MET A 32 7.67 4.95 -17.24
C MET A 32 8.81 5.82 -17.75
N LEU A 33 8.74 7.15 -17.65
CA LEU A 33 9.79 8.02 -18.19
C LEU A 33 10.98 8.13 -17.23
N PRO A 34 12.17 7.64 -17.60
CA PRO A 34 13.36 7.82 -16.78
C PRO A 34 13.82 9.28 -16.82
N ILE A 35 14.18 9.82 -15.66
CA ILE A 35 14.75 11.15 -15.48
C ILE A 35 16.05 11.07 -14.70
N HIS A 36 16.95 12.02 -14.95
CA HIS A 36 18.18 12.14 -14.18
C HIS A 36 17.89 12.93 -12.91
N TYR A 37 18.18 12.33 -11.76
CA TYR A 37 18.00 12.94 -10.46
C TYR A 37 19.16 12.53 -9.55
N GLU A 38 19.84 13.51 -8.95
CA GLU A 38 20.97 13.31 -8.03
C GLU A 38 22.08 12.37 -8.57
N GLY A 39 22.37 12.45 -9.87
CA GLY A 39 23.42 11.65 -10.51
C GLY A 39 23.02 10.20 -10.84
N SER A 40 21.77 9.81 -10.58
CA SER A 40 21.21 8.51 -10.95
C SER A 40 20.03 8.65 -11.92
N ILE A 41 19.76 7.60 -12.70
CA ILE A 41 18.55 7.52 -13.53
C ILE A 41 17.45 6.87 -12.69
N THR A 42 16.34 7.57 -12.52
CA THR A 42 15.18 7.09 -11.76
C THR A 42 13.87 7.50 -12.42
N ILE A 43 12.75 7.06 -11.86
CA ILE A 43 11.41 7.38 -12.35
C ILE A 43 10.81 8.46 -11.42
N PRO A 44 10.04 9.46 -11.92
CA PRO A 44 9.52 10.55 -11.09
C PRO A 44 8.75 10.11 -9.84
N ILE A 45 8.00 9.00 -9.92
CA ILE A 45 7.28 8.46 -8.77
C ILE A 45 8.20 8.05 -7.61
N ALA A 46 9.41 7.57 -7.91
CA ALA A 46 10.38 7.15 -6.90
C ALA A 46 10.95 8.36 -6.14
N ILE A 47 11.12 9.49 -6.83
CA ILE A 47 11.52 10.76 -6.21
C ILE A 47 10.41 11.24 -5.26
N LEU A 48 9.15 11.27 -5.72
CA LEU A 48 8.03 11.63 -4.84
C LEU A 48 7.94 10.73 -3.59
N SER A 49 8.16 9.43 -3.79
CA SER A 49 8.11 8.43 -2.73
C SER A 49 9.24 8.60 -1.71
N SER A 50 10.48 8.84 -2.17
CA SER A 50 11.62 9.08 -1.30
C SER A 50 11.48 10.40 -0.53
N THR A 51 11.04 11.48 -1.18
CA THR A 51 10.76 12.75 -0.50
C THR A 51 9.69 12.60 0.60
N LEU A 52 8.62 11.83 0.34
CA LEU A 52 7.60 11.55 1.36
C LEU A 52 8.15 10.70 2.51
N GLN A 53 8.99 9.71 2.19
CA GLN A 53 9.62 8.85 3.18
C GLN A 53 10.56 9.65 4.09
N GLU A 54 11.37 10.55 3.53
CA GLU A 54 12.25 11.44 4.30
C GLU A 54 11.45 12.38 5.20
N LEU A 55 10.35 12.96 4.68
CA LEU A 55 9.49 13.84 5.46
C LEU A 55 8.82 13.14 6.64
N LEU A 56 8.55 11.84 6.51
CA LEU A 56 7.85 11.02 7.51
C LEU A 56 8.78 10.05 8.25
N ALA A 57 10.10 10.17 8.12
CA ALA A 57 11.06 9.17 8.60
C ALA A 57 10.85 8.81 10.08
N ASP A 58 10.70 9.83 10.94
CA ASP A 58 10.51 9.65 12.39
C ASP A 58 9.15 9.04 12.76
N GLN A 59 8.12 9.23 11.92
CA GLN A 59 6.76 8.75 12.19
C GLN A 59 6.43 7.47 11.40
N MET A 60 7.29 7.04 10.49
CA MET A 60 6.99 5.98 9.53
C MET A 60 6.63 4.67 10.23
N LEU A 61 7.42 4.28 11.22
CA LEU A 61 7.15 3.09 12.03
C LEU A 61 5.76 3.15 12.69
N CYS A 62 5.40 4.31 13.23
CA CYS A 62 4.09 4.53 13.85
C CYS A 62 2.95 4.42 12.83
N ILE A 63 3.12 5.03 11.64
CA ILE A 63 2.14 4.98 10.56
C ILE A 63 1.92 3.54 10.08
N LEU A 64 3.01 2.79 9.89
CA LEU A 64 2.96 1.37 9.51
C LEU A 64 2.24 0.53 10.56
N PHE A 65 2.61 0.71 11.84
CA PHE A 65 1.98 0.01 12.96
C PHE A 65 0.48 0.28 13.02
N ILE A 66 0.06 1.54 12.96
CA ILE A 66 -1.36 1.93 12.97
C ILE A 66 -2.09 1.34 11.76
N THR A 67 -1.50 1.41 10.56
CA THR A 67 -2.10 0.92 9.33
C THR A 67 -2.32 -0.59 9.38
N VAL A 68 -1.32 -1.36 9.82
CA VAL A 68 -1.41 -2.82 9.98
C VAL A 68 -2.43 -3.17 11.06
N THR A 69 -2.46 -2.42 12.17
CA THR A 69 -3.43 -2.62 13.25
C THR A 69 -4.85 -2.42 12.76
N ILE A 70 -5.17 -1.29 12.14
CA ILE A 70 -6.50 -1.01 11.59
C ILE A 70 -6.90 -2.07 10.55
N SER A 71 -5.97 -2.43 9.65
CA SER A 71 -6.19 -3.43 8.61
C SER A 71 -6.50 -4.83 9.18
N THR A 72 -5.81 -5.22 10.25
CA THR A 72 -5.96 -6.54 10.89
C THR A 72 -7.22 -6.61 11.72
N PHE A 73 -7.43 -5.64 12.62
CA PHE A 73 -8.62 -5.61 13.48
C PHE A 73 -9.89 -5.37 12.67
N GLY A 74 -9.87 -4.46 11.68
CA GLY A 74 -11.01 -4.26 10.79
C GLY A 74 -11.38 -5.55 10.05
N ALA A 75 -10.38 -6.30 9.57
CA ALA A 75 -10.63 -7.58 8.90
C ALA A 75 -11.15 -8.67 9.85
N LEU A 76 -10.58 -8.76 11.05
CA LEU A 76 -11.01 -9.71 12.08
C LEU A 76 -12.45 -9.42 12.53
N CYS A 77 -12.78 -8.16 12.81
CA CYS A 77 -14.13 -7.72 13.16
C CYS A 77 -15.13 -8.03 12.04
N THR A 78 -14.74 -7.83 10.78
CA THR A 78 -15.61 -8.11 9.63
C THR A 78 -15.89 -9.61 9.50
N LYS A 79 -14.90 -10.47 9.74
CA LYS A 79 -15.07 -11.93 9.69
C LYS A 79 -15.91 -12.49 10.83
N LEU A 80 -15.72 -11.96 12.05
CA LEU A 80 -16.39 -12.46 13.25
C LEU A 80 -17.82 -11.91 13.40
N PHE A 81 -18.00 -10.59 13.25
CA PHE A 81 -19.25 -9.91 13.59
C PHE A 81 -20.08 -9.51 12.37
N LYS A 82 -19.49 -9.53 11.16
CA LYS A 82 -20.18 -9.21 9.91
C LYS A 82 -21.01 -7.91 9.99
N PRO A 83 -20.41 -6.79 10.41
CA PRO A 83 -21.15 -5.56 10.67
C PRO A 83 -21.78 -5.02 9.38
N ARG A 84 -23.07 -4.63 9.47
CA ARG A 84 -23.86 -4.18 8.30
C ARG A 84 -23.24 -2.98 7.58
N PHE A 85 -22.56 -2.07 8.29
CA PHE A 85 -21.92 -0.91 7.68
C PHE A 85 -20.74 -1.28 6.75
N VAL A 86 -20.00 -2.35 7.08
CA VAL A 86 -18.93 -2.85 6.20
C VAL A 86 -19.54 -3.63 5.04
N LEU A 87 -20.53 -4.48 5.30
CA LEU A 87 -21.14 -5.32 4.28
C LEU A 87 -21.89 -4.54 3.21
N ASN A 88 -22.53 -3.42 3.58
CA ASN A 88 -23.30 -2.59 2.66
C ASN A 88 -22.43 -1.61 1.85
N ASN A 89 -21.15 -1.42 2.24
CA ASN A 89 -20.25 -0.51 1.55
C ASN A 89 -19.20 -1.30 0.74
N LYS A 90 -19.26 -1.21 -0.59
CA LYS A 90 -18.33 -1.90 -1.50
C LYS A 90 -16.86 -1.61 -1.19
N PHE A 91 -16.53 -0.37 -0.81
CA PHE A 91 -15.17 0.02 -0.48
C PHE A 91 -14.68 -0.62 0.82
N LEU A 92 -15.46 -0.52 1.90
CA LEU A 92 -15.10 -1.12 3.19
C LEU A 92 -15.08 -2.65 3.13
N LEU A 93 -15.99 -3.24 2.36
CA LEU A 93 -16.01 -4.68 2.11
C LEU A 93 -14.72 -5.12 1.41
N ALA A 94 -14.27 -4.39 0.38
CA ALA A 94 -13.01 -4.70 -0.30
C ALA A 94 -11.78 -4.55 0.62
N LEU A 95 -11.81 -3.56 1.53
CA LEU A 95 -10.69 -3.26 2.44
C LEU A 95 -10.57 -4.27 3.60
N PHE A 96 -11.71 -4.65 4.20
CA PHE A 96 -11.80 -5.42 5.44
C PHE A 96 -12.39 -6.83 5.29
N ASN A 97 -12.72 -7.31 4.09
CA ASN A 97 -13.13 -8.71 3.92
C ASN A 97 -12.16 -9.52 3.03
N PRO A 98 -10.87 -9.62 3.41
CA PRO A 98 -9.93 -10.47 2.69
C PRO A 98 -10.25 -11.97 2.84
N SER A 99 -9.61 -12.84 2.06
CA SER A 99 -9.73 -14.30 2.26
C SER A 99 -9.12 -14.74 3.60
N TRP A 100 -9.41 -15.96 4.05
CA TRP A 100 -8.86 -16.49 5.31
C TRP A 100 -7.33 -16.51 5.34
N ILE A 101 -6.69 -16.88 4.24
CA ILE A 101 -5.21 -16.87 4.11
C ILE A 101 -4.66 -15.44 4.28
N TRP A 102 -5.29 -14.46 3.65
CA TRP A 102 -4.88 -13.06 3.77
C TRP A 102 -5.10 -12.50 5.17
N LEU A 103 -6.15 -12.94 5.88
CA LEU A 103 -6.35 -12.59 7.28
C LEU A 103 -5.24 -13.17 8.17
N ILE A 104 -4.86 -14.43 7.98
CA ILE A 104 -3.76 -15.06 8.73
C ILE A 104 -2.45 -14.27 8.52
N LEU A 105 -2.15 -13.88 7.28
CA LEU A 105 -0.99 -13.05 6.98
C LEU A 105 -1.05 -11.68 7.66
N ARG A 106 -2.22 -11.02 7.71
CA ARG A 106 -2.40 -9.76 8.45
C ARG A 106 -2.15 -9.93 9.95
N ILE A 107 -2.65 -11.04 10.53
CA ILE A 107 -2.42 -11.36 11.95
C ILE A 107 -0.92 -11.59 12.21
N LEU A 108 -0.24 -12.37 11.36
CA LEU A 108 1.21 -12.59 11.48
C LEU A 108 1.99 -11.27 11.36
N ALA A 109 1.65 -10.44 10.38
CA ALA A 109 2.25 -9.12 10.22
C ALA A 109 2.05 -8.24 11.45
N PHE A 110 0.84 -8.22 12.03
CA PHE A 110 0.53 -7.50 13.26
C PHE A 110 1.36 -8.01 14.46
N VAL A 111 1.52 -9.32 14.61
CA VAL A 111 2.35 -9.90 15.67
C VAL A 111 3.82 -9.49 15.51
N PHE A 112 4.39 -9.62 14.31
CA PHE A 112 5.79 -9.29 14.06
C PHE A 112 6.08 -7.81 14.25
N ILE A 113 5.26 -6.92 13.69
CA ILE A 113 5.45 -5.48 13.86
C ILE A 113 5.30 -5.05 15.32
N THR A 114 4.37 -5.67 16.07
CA THR A 114 4.21 -5.41 17.51
C THR A 114 5.46 -5.81 18.28
N ILE A 115 6.02 -6.99 18.02
CA ILE A 115 7.24 -7.46 18.68
C ILE A 115 8.38 -6.47 18.44
N ILE A 116 8.61 -6.07 17.19
CA ILE A 116 9.71 -5.17 16.82
C ILE A 116 9.52 -3.80 17.49
N VAL A 117 8.31 -3.22 17.43
CA VAL A 117 8.00 -1.92 18.07
C VAL A 117 8.19 -1.98 19.59
N LEU A 118 7.84 -3.08 20.25
CA LEU A 118 8.01 -3.23 21.69
C LEU A 118 9.49 -3.36 22.09
N VAL A 119 10.30 -4.02 21.26
CA VAL A 119 11.77 -4.11 21.43
C VAL A 119 12.40 -2.73 21.23
N GLU A 120 12.04 -2.02 20.17
CA GLU A 120 12.57 -0.68 19.85
C GLU A 120 12.21 0.36 20.92
N LYS A 121 11.00 0.26 21.50
CA LYS A 121 10.58 1.10 22.65
C LYS A 121 11.19 0.67 23.98
N GLY A 122 11.98 -0.41 24.03
CA GLY A 122 12.62 -0.92 25.24
C GLY A 122 11.65 -1.55 26.26
N LEU A 123 10.40 -1.83 25.87
CA LEU A 123 9.40 -2.45 26.74
C LEU A 123 9.60 -3.97 26.88
N ILE A 124 10.26 -4.57 25.90
CA ILE A 124 10.67 -5.98 25.90
C ILE A 124 12.18 -6.03 25.68
N VAL A 125 12.90 -6.68 26.60
CA VAL A 125 14.35 -6.82 26.49
C VAL A 125 14.66 -8.13 25.75
N SER A 126 15.34 -8.03 24.61
CA SER A 126 15.73 -9.18 23.77
C SER A 126 16.53 -10.24 24.56
N SER A 127 17.23 -9.84 25.63
CA SER A 127 18.05 -10.74 26.45
C SER A 127 17.30 -11.64 27.43
N ASN A 128 15.99 -11.43 27.66
CA ASN A 128 15.18 -12.24 28.58
C ASN A 128 14.01 -12.99 27.91
N LEU A 129 13.90 -12.96 26.58
CA LEU A 129 12.83 -13.63 25.83
C LEU A 129 13.32 -14.79 24.96
N LEU A 130 12.34 -15.61 24.54
CA LEU A 130 12.48 -16.74 23.61
C LEU A 130 13.35 -16.37 22.39
N PRO A 131 14.24 -17.26 21.91
CA PRO A 131 15.13 -17.01 20.75
C PRO A 131 14.40 -16.57 19.47
N ILE A 132 13.11 -16.88 19.36
CA ILE A 132 12.23 -16.48 18.27
C ILE A 132 12.08 -14.94 18.21
N VAL A 133 12.09 -14.25 19.35
CA VAL A 133 11.98 -12.78 19.39
C VAL A 133 13.23 -12.15 18.84
N GLU A 134 14.40 -12.63 19.26
CA GLU A 134 15.69 -12.16 18.75
C GLU A 134 15.80 -12.39 17.24
N MET A 135 15.34 -13.55 16.73
CA MET A 135 15.28 -13.80 15.28
C MET A 135 14.33 -12.87 14.52
N ILE A 136 13.25 -12.37 15.14
CA ILE A 136 12.30 -11.46 14.50
C ILE A 136 12.81 -10.02 14.57
N SER A 137 13.35 -9.59 15.72
CA SER A 137 13.83 -8.22 15.92
C SER A 137 15.29 -8.01 15.53
N SER A 138 15.96 -9.03 14.97
CA SER A 138 17.36 -8.87 14.57
C SER A 138 17.49 -7.80 13.47
N PRO A 139 18.58 -7.01 13.47
CA PRO A 139 18.83 -6.00 12.45
C PRO A 139 18.79 -6.58 11.03
N ASP A 140 19.31 -7.79 10.84
CA ASP A 140 19.43 -8.43 9.52
C ASP A 140 18.15 -9.13 9.05
N THR A 141 17.11 -9.20 9.89
CA THR A 141 15.83 -9.86 9.57
C THR A 141 14.67 -8.87 9.60
N GLY A 142 13.85 -8.86 10.66
CA GLY A 142 12.68 -8.00 10.75
C GLY A 142 13.04 -6.54 10.96
N GLY A 143 14.21 -6.23 11.53
CA GLY A 143 14.73 -4.87 11.63
C GLY A 143 14.87 -4.21 10.25
N LEU A 144 15.60 -4.86 9.34
CA LEU A 144 15.77 -4.41 7.95
C LEU A 144 14.44 -4.32 7.19
N VAL A 145 13.55 -5.30 7.35
CA VAL A 145 12.24 -5.27 6.67
C VAL A 145 11.40 -4.07 7.14
N LEU A 146 11.37 -3.79 8.45
CA LEU A 146 10.52 -2.75 9.01
C LEU A 146 11.12 -1.35 8.89
N SER A 147 12.44 -1.23 8.96
CA SER A 147 13.15 0.06 8.98
C SER A 147 13.50 0.54 7.57
N ASP A 148 13.78 -0.38 6.64
CA ASP A 148 14.30 -0.02 5.31
C ASP A 148 13.30 -0.35 4.20
N LEU A 149 12.73 -1.56 4.19
CA LEU A 149 11.85 -1.97 3.09
C LEU A 149 10.44 -1.38 3.22
N LEU A 150 9.74 -1.64 4.32
CA LEU A 150 8.34 -1.23 4.47
C LEU A 150 8.11 0.28 4.30
N PRO A 151 8.96 1.19 4.80
CA PRO A 151 8.87 2.62 4.53
C PRO A 151 8.90 2.99 3.05
N VAL A 152 9.83 2.40 2.30
CA VAL A 152 9.98 2.61 0.86
C VAL A 152 8.74 2.08 0.15
N LEU A 153 8.34 0.84 0.44
CA LEU A 153 7.19 0.20 -0.20
C LEU A 153 5.88 0.95 0.11
N PHE A 154 5.70 1.41 1.34
CA PHE A 154 4.53 2.19 1.75
C PHE A 154 4.41 3.46 0.92
N SER A 155 5.49 4.23 0.81
CA SER A 155 5.49 5.51 0.09
C SER A 155 5.27 5.30 -1.41
N ILE A 156 5.95 4.32 -2.01
CA ILE A 156 5.77 3.96 -3.42
C ILE A 156 4.34 3.49 -3.69
N PHE A 157 3.77 2.61 -2.87
CA PHE A 157 2.42 2.11 -3.06
C PHE A 157 1.34 3.14 -2.75
N LEU A 158 1.60 4.11 -1.87
CA LEU A 158 0.68 5.23 -1.63
C LEU A 158 0.50 6.06 -2.90
N PHE A 159 1.60 6.46 -3.53
CA PHE A 159 1.52 7.22 -4.78
C PHE A 159 1.11 6.35 -5.97
N ALA A 160 1.55 5.09 -6.03
CA ALA A 160 1.08 4.16 -7.05
C ALA A 160 -0.44 3.97 -6.97
N GLY A 161 -0.99 3.71 -5.79
CA GLY A 161 -2.43 3.56 -5.60
C GLY A 161 -3.24 4.81 -5.99
N LEU A 162 -2.66 6.00 -5.80
CA LEU A 162 -3.29 7.27 -6.15
C LEU A 162 -3.23 7.60 -7.65
N PHE A 163 -2.09 7.34 -8.30
CA PHE A 163 -1.81 7.79 -9.66
C PHE A 163 -1.89 6.70 -10.73
N LEU A 164 -1.87 5.41 -10.38
CA LEU A 164 -2.05 4.31 -11.34
C LEU A 164 -3.41 4.36 -12.07
N PRO A 165 -4.53 4.81 -11.47
CA PRO A 165 -5.78 5.02 -12.22
C PRO A 165 -5.72 6.10 -13.30
N LEU A 166 -4.68 6.94 -13.29
CA LEU A 166 -4.47 7.95 -14.34
C LEU A 166 -3.84 7.33 -15.59
N LEU A 167 -3.10 6.23 -15.44
CA LEU A 167 -2.40 5.54 -16.53
C LEU A 167 -3.39 4.77 -17.41
#